data_AF-A0A7U9XM99-F1
#
_entry.id   AF-A0A7U9XM99-F1
#
_cell.length_a   1.000
_cell.length_b   1.000
_cell.length_c   1.000
_cell.angle_alpha   90.00
_cell.angle_beta   90.00
_cell.angle_gamma   90.00
#
_symmetry.space_group_name_H-M   'P 1'
#
loop_
_entity.id
_entity.type
_entity.pdbx_description
1 polymer ?
#
loop_
_entity_poly.entity_id
_entity_poly.type
_entity_poly.pdbx_seq_one_letter_code
_entity_poly.pdbx_strand_id
1 'polypeptide(L)' 'MKDNPYTDNKELLIIPDAVHTDLYDGGGKDAIPFDKLEQFFSENMR' A
#
# COMPACT_ATOMS: atom_id res chain seq x y z
N MET A 1 -14.12 6.59 3.04
CA MET A 1 -14.80 5.28 3.15
C MET A 1 -16.16 5.52 3.76
N LYS A 2 -17.24 5.02 3.15
CA LYS A 2 -18.60 5.27 3.65
C LYS A 2 -18.71 4.78 5.10
N ASP A 3 -19.22 5.62 5.99
CA ASP A 3 -19.53 5.30 7.39
C ASP A 3 -18.32 4.96 8.30
N ASN A 4 -17.08 5.25 7.88
CA ASN A 4 -15.89 5.07 8.72
C ASN A 4 -15.53 6.39 9.43
N PRO A 5 -15.45 6.44 10.77
CA PRO A 5 -15.06 7.66 11.50
C PRO A 5 -13.57 8.03 11.38
N TYR A 6 -12.72 7.14 10.83
CA TYR A 6 -11.27 7.34 10.71
C TYR A 6 -10.80 7.18 9.25
N THR A 7 -11.12 8.16 8.40
CA THR A 7 -10.83 8.10 6.96
C THR A 7 -9.48 8.66 6.54
N ASP A 8 -8.87 9.48 7.39
CA ASP A 8 -7.86 10.45 6.94
C ASP A 8 -6.53 9.80 6.54
N ASN A 9 -6.16 8.70 7.19
CA ASN A 9 -4.94 7.93 6.89
C ASN A 9 -5.28 6.59 6.23
N LYS A 10 -6.11 6.60 5.18
CA LYS A 10 -6.42 5.38 4.42
C LYS A 10 -6.23 5.61 2.93
N GLU A 11 -5.34 4.82 2.34
CA GLU A 11 -5.07 4.83 0.91
C GLU A 11 -5.31 3.44 0.30
N LEU A 12 -5.89 3.40 -0.89
CA LEU A 12 -5.98 2.20 -1.73
C LEU A 12 -5.06 2.39 -2.93
N LEU A 13 -4.06 1.51 -3.03
CA LEU A 13 -3.14 1.48 -4.16
C LEU A 13 -3.39 0.21 -4.97
N ILE A 14 -3.80 0.37 -6.23
CA ILE A 14 -3.96 -0.74 -7.17
C ILE A 14 -2.68 -0.83 -8.00
N ILE A 15 -2.05 -2.00 -8.02
CA ILE A 15 -0.90 -2.31 -8.87
C ILE A 15 -1.43 -3.04 -10.11
N PRO A 16 -1.41 -2.43 -11.30
CA PRO A 16 -1.82 -3.10 -12.53
C PRO A 16 -1.01 -4.37 -12.77
N ASP A 17 -1.66 -5.39 -13.32
CA ASP A 17 -1.03 -6.65 -13.76
C ASP A 17 -0.39 -7.53 -12.65
N ALA A 18 -0.39 -7.07 -11.40
CA ALA A 18 0.05 -7.85 -10.24
C ALA A 18 -0.97 -8.93 -9.88
N VAL A 19 -0.48 -10.13 -9.56
CA VAL A 19 -1.26 -11.24 -9.00
C VAL A 19 -0.87 -11.48 -7.54
N HIS A 20 -1.71 -12.19 -6.79
CA HIS A 20 -1.50 -12.34 -5.34
C HIS A 20 -0.15 -12.99 -4.97
N THR A 21 0.43 -13.79 -5.88
CA THR A 21 1.72 -14.47 -5.66
C THR A 21 2.92 -13.56 -5.84
N ASP A 22 2.78 -12.40 -6.50
CA ASP A 22 3.87 -11.41 -6.63
C ASP A 22 4.20 -10.75 -5.26
N LEU A 23 3.44 -11.06 -4.20
CA LEU A 23 3.77 -10.71 -2.81
C LEU A 23 4.66 -11.76 -2.11
N TYR A 24 4.67 -13.02 -2.58
CA TYR A 24 5.29 -14.13 -1.85
C TYR A 24 6.81 -14.21 -1.99
N ASP A 25 7.37 -13.57 -3.01
CA ASP A 25 8.82 -13.44 -3.21
C ASP A 25 9.38 -12.15 -2.59
N GLY A 26 8.60 -11.45 -1.75
CA GLY A 26 9.00 -10.18 -1.15
C GLY A 26 8.84 -8.97 -2.07
N GLY A 27 8.01 -9.07 -3.11
CA GLY A 27 7.78 -7.99 -4.07
C GLY A 27 8.72 -8.03 -5.26
N GLY A 28 9.06 -9.23 -5.71
CA GLY A 28 9.85 -9.42 -6.93
C GLY A 28 9.19 -8.77 -8.15
N LYS A 29 10.00 -8.55 -9.20
CA LYS A 29 9.63 -7.75 -10.39
C LYS A 29 9.23 -6.30 -10.07
N ASP A 30 9.65 -5.79 -8.93
CA ASP A 30 9.32 -4.44 -8.45
C ASP A 30 7.79 -4.22 -8.27
N ALA A 31 7.06 -5.30 -7.96
CA ALA A 31 5.60 -5.26 -7.85
C ALA A 31 5.10 -4.49 -6.61
N ILE A 32 5.93 -4.36 -5.57
CA ILE A 32 5.60 -3.64 -4.34
C ILE A 32 6.33 -2.29 -4.30
N PRO A 33 5.61 -1.16 -4.26
CA PRO A 33 6.21 0.17 -4.14
C PRO A 33 6.54 0.50 -2.67
N PHE A 34 7.64 -0.07 -2.17
CA PHE A 34 8.06 0.08 -0.76
C PHE A 34 8.27 1.54 -0.33
N ASP A 35 8.83 2.39 -1.20
CA ASP A 35 9.06 3.82 -0.90
C ASP A 35 7.75 4.54 -0.58
N LYS A 36 6.66 4.20 -1.28
CA LYS A 36 5.33 4.78 -1.02
C LYS A 36 4.77 4.34 0.32
N LEU A 37 5.01 3.08 0.71
CA LEU A 37 4.62 2.58 2.03
C LEU A 37 5.41 3.31 3.13
N GLU A 38 6.73 3.43 2.98
CA GLU A 38 7.59 4.15 3.93
C GLU A 38 7.14 5.60 4.10
N GLN A 39 6.91 6.31 3.00
CA GLN A 39 6.42 7.69 3.03
C GLN A 39 5.08 7.79 3.76
N PHE A 40 4.12 6.94 3.40
CA PHE A 40 2.80 6.92 4.03
C PHE A 40 2.91 6.74 5.55
N PHE A 41 3.71 5.79 6.03
CA PHE A 41 3.89 5.56 7.45
C PHE A 41 4.59 6.73 8.15
N SER A 42 5.65 7.28 7.55
CA SER A 42 6.38 8.44 8.09
C SER A 42 5.48 9.66 8.28
N GLU A 43 4.54 9.87 7.37
CA GLU A 43 3.62 11.01 7.41
C GLU A 43 2.44 10.80 8.35
N ASN A 44 1.93 9.56 8.45
CA ASN A 44 0.61 9.27 9.04
C ASN A 44 0.61 8.43 10.33
N MET A 45 1.75 7.85 10.75
CA MET A 45 1.86 7.01 11.96
C MET A 45 2.83 7.60 12.97
N ARG A 46 2.42 8.72 13.60
CA ARG A 46 3.13 9.35 14.72
C ARG A 46 2.69 8.80 16.07
#